data_AF-A0A6J6CWR5-F1
#
_entry.id   AF-A0A6J6CWR5-F1
#
_cell.length_a   1.000
_cell.length_b   1.000
_cell.length_c   1.000
_cell.angle_alpha   90.00
_cell.angle_beta   90.00
_cell.angle_gamma   90.00
#
_symmetry.space_group_name_H-M   'P 1'
#
loop_
_entity.id
_entity.type
_entity.pdbx_description
1 polymer ?
#
loop_
_entity_poly.entity_id
_entity_poly.type
_entity_poly.pdbx_seq_one_letter_code
_entity_poly.pdbx_strand_id
1 'polypeptide(L)'
;MGTGDARVPKSIEWPTVLVALGCWGGWAALLVWHESIPWPLVLAAFALLCGWYMSLQHEVIHGHPTPWKAVNVALAWMPLTLWLPYRLYRDTHLEHHEIELTVPGVDPESFYVSPETWAAASPVRRTLLRWNRTLLGRWVIGPFLGPPALIWSELKLALRDPVRARTWLGHLVAAGVVGWVVFGLAGVPVWMYLVGYVYLGMSVTYTRSFVEHLAVPAPATRSAVVRSGWFFGLLFLNNNLHHTHHALPAAAWFRLPRLTREMGSEQLAADGAGCYQGYREVIRRYLLRPFSEPVHPLADRVSS
;
A
#
# COMPACT_ATOMS: atom_id res chain seq x y z
N MET A 1 -3.26 -29.69 0.37
CA MET A 1 -2.08 -29.90 -0.50
C MET A 1 -2.47 -29.46 -1.91
N GLY A 2 -1.68 -28.58 -2.53
CA GLY A 2 -2.00 -27.77 -3.72
C GLY A 2 -2.75 -26.49 -3.32
N THR A 3 -2.28 -25.25 -3.54
CA THR A 3 -1.66 -24.65 -4.74
C THR A 3 -0.65 -23.51 -4.39
N GLY A 4 0.33 -23.79 -3.53
CA GLY A 4 1.31 -22.77 -3.10
C GLY A 4 2.45 -22.44 -4.08
N ASP A 5 2.57 -23.19 -5.18
CA ASP A 5 3.73 -23.13 -6.10
C ASP A 5 3.57 -22.19 -7.30
N ALA A 6 2.37 -21.61 -7.51
CA ALA A 6 2.05 -20.92 -8.77
C ALA A 6 2.41 -19.41 -8.83
N ARG A 7 3.08 -18.84 -7.82
CA ARG A 7 3.28 -17.38 -7.73
C ARG A 7 4.72 -16.91 -7.88
N VAL A 8 5.71 -17.80 -7.93
CA VAL A 8 7.12 -17.40 -8.13
C VAL A 8 7.48 -17.43 -9.63
N PRO A 9 8.34 -16.51 -10.11
CA PRO A 9 8.77 -16.54 -11.50
C PRO A 9 9.67 -17.75 -11.77
N LYS A 10 9.71 -18.21 -13.03
CA LYS A 10 10.58 -19.32 -13.47
C LYS A 10 12.05 -18.94 -13.56
N SER A 11 12.36 -17.66 -13.63
CA SER A 11 13.71 -17.10 -13.74
C SER A 11 13.81 -15.84 -12.89
N ILE A 12 15.03 -15.43 -12.56
CA ILE A 12 15.28 -14.19 -11.81
C ILE A 12 14.83 -12.98 -12.63
N GLU A 13 14.02 -12.13 -12.01
CA GLU A 13 13.56 -10.87 -12.57
C GLU A 13 14.47 -9.72 -12.14
N TRP A 14 15.55 -9.53 -12.89
CA TRP A 14 16.55 -8.49 -12.62
C TRP A 14 16.00 -7.08 -12.41
N PRO A 15 14.94 -6.60 -13.13
CA PRO A 15 14.38 -5.28 -12.85
C PRO A 15 13.94 -5.11 -11.39
N THR A 16 13.30 -6.12 -10.81
CA THR A 16 12.84 -6.08 -9.42
C THR A 16 13.99 -6.28 -8.43
N VAL A 17 15.02 -7.06 -8.79
CA VAL A 17 16.26 -7.14 -8.00
C VAL A 17 16.95 -5.78 -7.93
N LEU A 18 17.04 -5.05 -9.05
CA LEU A 18 17.60 -3.70 -9.09
C LEU A 18 16.78 -2.70 -8.27
N VAL A 19 15.45 -2.83 -8.27
CA VAL A 19 14.58 -2.06 -7.36
C VAL A 19 14.91 -2.36 -5.90
N ALA A 20 15.05 -3.63 -5.53
CA ALA A 20 15.42 -4.01 -4.16
C ALA A 20 16.77 -3.43 -3.75
N LEU A 21 17.79 -3.53 -4.61
CA LEU A 21 19.09 -2.91 -4.38
C LEU A 21 18.99 -1.38 -4.27
N GLY A 22 18.17 -0.73 -5.08
CA GLY A 22 17.91 0.71 -5.01
C GLY A 22 17.24 1.13 -3.71
N CYS A 23 16.23 0.39 -3.24
CA CYS A 23 15.57 0.65 -1.97
C CYS A 23 16.54 0.50 -0.79
N TRP A 24 17.29 -0.61 -0.71
CA TRP A 24 18.23 -0.84 0.38
C TRP A 24 19.43 0.11 0.33
N GLY A 25 19.99 0.33 -0.87
CA GLY A 25 21.09 1.26 -1.09
C GLY A 25 20.69 2.69 -0.79
N GLY A 26 19.51 3.13 -1.24
CA GLY A 26 18.96 4.45 -0.92
C GLY A 26 18.70 4.64 0.57
N TRP A 27 18.22 3.61 1.26
CA TRP A 27 18.00 3.66 2.70
C TRP A 27 19.31 3.80 3.46
N ALA A 28 20.27 2.90 3.19
CA ALA A 28 21.59 2.95 3.81
C ALA A 28 22.31 4.27 3.51
N ALA A 29 22.21 4.77 2.27
CA ALA A 29 22.75 6.07 1.86
C ALA A 29 22.20 7.21 2.70
N LEU A 30 20.87 7.27 2.89
CA LEU A 30 20.26 8.29 3.71
C LEU A 30 20.66 8.16 5.18
N LEU A 31 20.78 6.94 5.72
CA LEU A 31 21.28 6.75 7.09
C LEU A 31 22.68 7.33 7.27
N VAL A 32 23.59 7.09 6.31
CA VAL A 32 24.99 7.53 6.39
C VAL A 32 25.14 9.04 6.12
N TRP A 33 24.42 9.59 5.15
CA TRP A 33 24.66 10.94 4.65
C TRP A 33 23.61 11.98 5.06
N HIS A 34 22.61 11.64 5.89
CA HIS A 34 21.54 12.58 6.25
C HIS A 34 22.06 13.91 6.82
N GLU A 35 23.13 13.92 7.61
CA GLU A 35 23.69 15.15 8.20
C GLU A 35 24.29 16.11 7.15
N SER A 36 24.71 15.56 6.00
CA SER A 36 25.28 16.33 4.88
C SER A 36 24.22 16.86 3.92
N ILE A 37 22.95 16.52 4.13
CA ILE A 37 21.83 16.87 3.24
C ILE A 37 20.90 17.83 4.00
N PRO A 38 20.44 18.94 3.39
CA PRO A 38 19.44 19.80 4.00
C PRO A 38 18.22 18.99 4.45
N TRP A 39 17.81 19.16 5.71
CA TRP A 39 16.77 18.32 6.31
C TRP A 39 15.46 18.21 5.49
N PRO A 40 14.97 19.24 4.75
CA PRO A 40 13.76 19.07 3.95
C PRO A 40 13.94 18.04 2.82
N LEU A 41 15.14 17.97 2.24
CA LEU A 41 15.47 17.00 1.20
C LEU A 41 15.61 15.59 1.78
N VAL A 42 16.12 15.44 3.01
CA VAL A 42 16.14 14.16 3.73
C VAL A 42 14.72 13.64 3.93
N LEU A 43 13.79 14.49 4.39
CA LEU A 43 12.38 14.09 4.57
C LEU A 43 11.74 13.65 3.26
N ALA A 44 11.94 14.42 2.17
CA ALA A 44 11.39 14.09 0.86
C ALA A 44 11.97 12.77 0.31
N ALA A 45 13.29 12.57 0.46
CA ALA A 45 13.96 11.36 0.03
C ALA A 45 13.47 10.14 0.84
N PHE A 46 13.35 10.25 2.16
CA PHE A 46 12.77 9.21 3.00
C PHE A 46 11.32 8.90 2.62
N ALA A 47 10.50 9.91 2.34
CA ALA A 47 9.10 9.71 1.95
C ALA A 47 8.98 8.94 0.63
N LEU A 48 9.73 9.35 -0.39
CA LEU A 48 9.76 8.65 -1.69
C LEU A 48 10.31 7.22 -1.54
N LEU A 49 11.36 7.06 -0.76
CA LEU A 49 11.98 5.76 -0.53
C LEU A 49 11.05 4.79 0.22
N CYS A 50 10.31 5.28 1.21
CA CYS A 50 9.29 4.46 1.86
C CYS A 50 8.18 4.06 0.88
N GLY A 51 7.67 4.99 0.06
CA GLY A 51 6.68 4.66 -0.97
C GLY A 51 7.18 3.61 -1.97
N TRP A 52 8.45 3.72 -2.37
CA TRP A 52 9.11 2.75 -3.24
C TRP A 52 9.29 1.38 -2.57
N TYR A 53 9.75 1.37 -1.30
CA TYR A 53 9.90 0.16 -0.51
C TYR A 53 8.56 -0.54 -0.26
N MET A 54 7.49 0.20 0.05
CA MET A 54 6.15 -0.37 0.19
C MET A 54 5.64 -0.98 -1.12
N SER A 55 6.01 -0.39 -2.27
CA SER A 55 5.70 -0.97 -3.59
C SER A 55 6.51 -2.24 -3.87
N LEU A 56 7.78 -2.28 -3.45
CA LEU A 56 8.59 -3.51 -3.48
C LEU A 56 7.99 -4.58 -2.55
N GLN A 57 7.55 -4.23 -1.34
CA GLN A 57 6.90 -5.18 -0.43
C GLN A 57 5.67 -5.80 -1.06
N HIS A 58 4.84 -4.98 -1.70
CA HIS A 58 3.67 -5.42 -2.45
C HIS A 58 4.05 -6.39 -3.59
N GLU A 59 5.04 -6.05 -4.42
CA GLU A 59 5.54 -6.93 -5.49
C GLU A 59 6.05 -8.27 -4.94
N VAL A 60 6.77 -8.26 -3.82
CA VAL A 60 7.31 -9.47 -3.18
C VAL A 60 6.21 -10.33 -2.56
N ILE A 61 5.13 -9.73 -2.04
CA ILE A 61 3.95 -10.47 -1.55
C ILE A 61 3.36 -11.38 -2.65
N HIS A 62 3.43 -10.94 -3.90
CA HIS A 62 3.00 -11.70 -5.08
C HIS A 62 4.02 -12.73 -5.58
N GLY A 63 5.16 -12.88 -4.91
CA GLY A 63 6.11 -13.98 -5.17
C GLY A 63 7.31 -13.61 -6.04
N HIS A 64 7.53 -12.34 -6.34
CA HIS A 64 8.69 -11.85 -7.08
C HIS A 64 9.91 -11.59 -6.16
N PRO A 65 11.15 -11.55 -6.67
CA PRO A 65 11.56 -11.64 -8.08
C PRO A 65 12.27 -12.93 -8.48
N THR A 66 12.45 -13.88 -7.56
CA THR A 66 13.19 -15.11 -7.82
C THR A 66 12.28 -16.34 -7.71
N PRO A 67 12.69 -17.49 -8.25
CA PRO A 67 12.00 -18.76 -8.02
C PRO A 67 11.95 -19.18 -6.53
N TRP A 68 12.73 -18.54 -5.66
CA TRP A 68 12.86 -18.93 -4.25
C TRP A 68 12.12 -17.96 -3.33
N LYS A 69 10.98 -18.41 -2.82
CA LYS A 69 10.12 -17.62 -1.91
C LYS A 69 10.88 -17.06 -0.70
N ALA A 70 11.80 -17.82 -0.11
CA ALA A 70 12.57 -17.37 1.05
C ALA A 70 13.49 -16.18 0.70
N VAL A 71 14.14 -16.22 -0.47
CA VAL A 71 14.98 -15.12 -0.97
C VAL A 71 14.12 -13.88 -1.20
N ASN A 72 12.96 -14.05 -1.82
CA ASN A 72 12.02 -12.96 -2.08
C ASN A 72 11.61 -12.25 -0.78
N VAL A 73 11.13 -13.02 0.20
CA VAL A 73 10.77 -12.49 1.52
C VAL A 73 11.96 -11.76 2.16
N ALA A 74 13.18 -12.30 2.08
CA ALA A 74 14.37 -11.67 2.64
C ALA A 74 14.63 -10.26 2.10
N LEU A 75 14.22 -9.95 0.87
CA LEU A 75 14.40 -8.63 0.26
C LEU A 75 13.48 -7.54 0.86
N ALA A 76 12.36 -7.92 1.47
CA ALA A 76 11.27 -6.98 1.75
C ALA A 76 10.57 -7.18 3.11
N TRP A 77 10.99 -8.16 3.93
CA TRP A 77 10.33 -8.45 5.21
C TRP A 77 10.61 -7.42 6.32
N MET A 78 11.71 -6.66 6.22
CA MET A 78 12.15 -5.76 7.28
C MET A 78 11.13 -4.63 7.48
N PRO A 79 10.66 -4.37 8.72
CA PRO A 79 9.62 -3.39 8.96
C PRO A 79 10.20 -1.96 8.99
N LEU A 80 10.69 -1.46 7.86
CA LEU A 80 11.27 -0.12 7.78
C LEU A 80 10.26 0.99 8.12
N THR A 81 8.97 0.73 7.93
CA THR A 81 7.86 1.61 8.32
C THR A 81 7.49 1.51 9.80
N LEU A 82 8.07 0.57 10.55
CA LEU A 82 7.89 0.30 11.98
C LEU A 82 6.51 -0.18 12.42
N TRP A 83 5.45 0.05 11.65
CA TRP A 83 4.07 -0.16 12.13
C TRP A 83 3.37 -1.41 11.59
N LEU A 84 3.76 -1.91 10.40
CA LEU A 84 3.06 -2.99 9.71
C LEU A 84 3.91 -4.27 9.63
N PRO A 85 3.48 -5.39 10.26
CA PRO A 85 4.13 -6.68 10.08
C PRO A 85 4.01 -7.17 8.63
N TYR A 86 5.15 -7.53 8.02
CA TYR A 86 5.18 -8.02 6.63
C TYR A 86 4.24 -9.21 6.39
N ARG A 87 4.21 -10.18 7.33
CA ARG A 87 3.32 -11.34 7.21
C ARG A 87 1.84 -10.94 7.25
N LEU A 88 1.48 -10.00 8.10
CA LEU A 88 0.11 -9.49 8.17
C LEU A 88 -0.24 -8.83 6.84
N TYR A 89 0.61 -7.93 6.33
CA TYR A 89 0.39 -7.28 5.04
C TYR A 89 0.22 -8.30 3.91
N ARG A 90 1.10 -9.31 3.85
CA ARG A 90 1.01 -10.40 2.89
C ARG A 90 -0.34 -11.11 3.00
N ASP A 91 -0.70 -11.59 4.18
CA ASP A 91 -1.86 -12.45 4.33
C ASP A 91 -3.16 -11.67 4.02
N THR A 92 -3.30 -10.43 4.49
CA THR A 92 -4.48 -9.59 4.20
C THR A 92 -4.53 -9.12 2.74
N HIS A 93 -3.38 -8.80 2.15
CA HIS A 93 -3.35 -8.37 0.75
C HIS A 93 -3.61 -9.54 -0.21
N LEU A 94 -3.17 -10.75 0.12
CA LEU A 94 -3.52 -11.92 -0.70
C LEU A 94 -5.01 -12.27 -0.58
N GLU A 95 -5.63 -12.05 0.58
CA GLU A 95 -7.08 -12.16 0.76
C GLU A 95 -7.81 -11.11 -0.09
N HIS A 96 -7.33 -9.87 -0.10
CA HIS A 96 -7.89 -8.76 -0.89
C HIS A 96 -8.09 -9.09 -2.39
N HIS A 97 -7.23 -9.93 -2.98
CA HIS A 97 -7.37 -10.37 -4.38
C HIS A 97 -8.45 -11.41 -4.63
N GLU A 98 -8.94 -12.07 -3.59
CA GLU A 98 -9.88 -13.20 -3.69
C GLU A 98 -11.29 -12.84 -3.18
N ILE A 99 -11.45 -11.65 -2.61
CA ILE A 99 -12.70 -11.19 -1.97
C ILE A 99 -13.40 -10.10 -2.79
N GLU A 100 -14.62 -9.76 -2.37
CA GLU A 100 -15.37 -8.68 -2.99
C GLU A 100 -14.80 -7.30 -2.60
N LEU A 101 -14.20 -6.62 -3.57
CA LEU A 101 -13.59 -5.30 -3.40
C LEU A 101 -14.59 -4.25 -2.90
N THR A 102 -14.06 -3.25 -2.19
CA THR A 102 -14.73 -2.08 -1.61
C THR A 102 -15.63 -2.34 -0.41
N VAL A 103 -16.03 -3.59 -0.16
CA VAL A 103 -16.98 -3.92 0.92
C VAL A 103 -16.31 -3.77 2.29
N PRO A 104 -16.77 -2.86 3.17
CA PRO A 104 -16.13 -2.63 4.46
C PRO A 104 -16.23 -3.87 5.37
N GLY A 105 -15.10 -4.28 5.95
CA GLY A 105 -15.03 -5.46 6.82
C GLY A 105 -14.84 -6.80 6.08
N VAL A 106 -14.95 -6.78 4.75
CA VAL A 106 -14.59 -7.91 3.86
C VAL A 106 -13.29 -7.58 3.14
N ASP A 107 -13.24 -6.41 2.52
CA ASP A 107 -12.05 -5.88 1.87
C ASP A 107 -11.15 -5.16 2.90
N PRO A 108 -9.95 -5.70 3.20
CA PRO A 108 -9.03 -5.09 4.17
C PRO A 108 -8.40 -3.78 3.68
N GLU A 109 -8.50 -3.47 2.39
CA GLU A 109 -7.99 -2.22 1.79
C GLU A 109 -9.11 -1.20 1.52
N SER A 110 -10.35 -1.52 1.91
CA SER A 110 -11.47 -0.60 1.74
C SER A 110 -11.38 0.61 2.66
N PHE A 111 -11.54 1.79 2.06
CA PHE A 111 -11.71 3.04 2.79
C PHE A 111 -13.18 3.39 3.07
N TYR A 112 -14.11 2.49 2.70
CA TYR A 112 -15.53 2.63 3.04
C TYR A 112 -15.82 2.26 4.48
N VAL A 113 -16.93 2.80 4.97
CA VAL A 113 -17.55 2.39 6.23
C VAL A 113 -18.95 1.87 5.94
N SER A 114 -19.41 0.92 6.76
CA SER A 114 -20.78 0.43 6.67
C SER A 114 -21.80 1.51 7.11
N PRO A 115 -23.07 1.43 6.68
CA PRO A 115 -24.12 2.32 7.14
C PRO A 115 -24.24 2.37 8.67
N GLU A 116 -24.10 1.23 9.35
CA GLU A 116 -24.15 1.10 10.81
C GLU A 116 -22.97 1.82 11.47
N THR A 117 -21.77 1.61 10.91
CA THR A 117 -20.55 2.28 11.39
C THR A 117 -20.65 3.80 11.25
N TRP A 118 -21.29 4.27 10.17
CA TRP A 118 -21.56 5.68 9.94
C TRP A 118 -22.63 6.23 10.90
N ALA A 119 -23.72 5.50 11.10
CA ALA A 119 -24.79 5.86 12.03
C ALA A 119 -24.27 6.00 13.47
N ALA A 120 -23.40 5.09 13.91
CA ALA A 120 -22.77 5.12 15.23
C ALA A 120 -21.62 6.14 15.36
N ALA A 121 -21.12 6.72 14.27
CA ALA A 121 -20.00 7.67 14.31
C ALA A 121 -20.42 9.05 14.84
N SER A 122 -19.59 9.63 15.72
CA SER A 122 -19.75 11.02 16.17
C SER A 122 -19.59 12.02 15.03
N PRO A 123 -20.10 13.27 15.16
CA PRO A 123 -19.92 14.31 14.15
C PRO A 123 -18.46 14.54 13.76
N VAL A 124 -17.54 14.52 14.73
CA VAL A 124 -16.09 14.65 14.49
C VAL A 124 -15.57 13.51 13.63
N ARG A 125 -15.92 12.25 13.97
CA ARG A 125 -15.49 11.08 13.20
C ARG A 125 -16.04 11.11 11.77
N ARG A 126 -17.30 11.52 11.58
CA ARG A 126 -17.90 11.69 10.25
C ARG A 126 -17.16 12.74 9.43
N THR A 127 -16.77 13.87 10.04
CA THR A 127 -15.97 14.90 9.38
C THR A 127 -14.60 14.38 8.97
N LEU A 128 -13.90 13.66 9.85
CA LEU A 128 -12.60 13.05 9.53
C LEU A 128 -12.72 12.04 8.38
N LEU A 129 -13.76 11.20 8.39
CA LEU A 129 -14.02 10.23 7.32
C LEU A 129 -14.31 10.92 5.98
N ARG A 130 -15.09 12.01 5.96
CA ARG A 130 -15.32 12.82 4.75
C ARG A 130 -14.04 13.47 4.24
N TRP A 131 -13.24 14.06 5.14
CA TRP A 131 -11.96 14.67 4.77
C TRP A 131 -10.98 13.64 4.22
N ASN A 132 -10.94 12.44 4.80
CA ASN A 132 -10.13 11.31 4.33
C ASN A 132 -10.51 10.79 2.93
N ARG A 133 -11.63 11.28 2.35
CA ARG A 133 -12.00 11.07 0.96
C ARG A 133 -11.46 12.12 0.00
N THR A 134 -10.83 13.19 0.48
CA THR A 134 -9.99 14.08 -0.34
C THR A 134 -8.55 13.58 -0.29
N LEU A 135 -7.75 13.87 -1.32
CA LEU A 135 -6.34 13.43 -1.33
C LEU A 135 -5.51 14.14 -0.26
N LEU A 136 -5.72 15.44 -0.05
CA LEU A 136 -5.04 16.17 1.04
C LEU A 136 -5.43 15.61 2.40
N GLY A 137 -6.72 15.37 2.63
CA GLY A 137 -7.17 14.75 3.87
C GLY A 137 -6.62 13.34 4.04
N ARG A 138 -6.49 12.55 2.97
CA ARG A 138 -5.83 11.23 3.03
C ARG A 138 -4.36 11.34 3.42
N TRP A 139 -3.63 12.32 2.91
CA TRP A 139 -2.23 12.56 3.28
C TRP A 139 -2.06 13.00 4.73
N VAL A 140 -2.97 13.83 5.24
CA VAL A 140 -2.82 14.42 6.57
C VAL A 140 -3.43 13.54 7.66
N ILE A 141 -4.61 13.00 7.41
CA ILE A 141 -5.45 12.30 8.39
C ILE A 141 -5.31 10.78 8.26
N GLY A 142 -5.12 10.27 7.03
CA GLY A 142 -5.03 8.84 6.74
C GLY A 142 -4.02 8.08 7.61
N PRO A 143 -2.77 8.57 7.78
CA PRO A 143 -1.79 7.92 8.65
C PRO A 143 -2.20 7.81 10.12
N PHE A 144 -3.13 8.66 10.59
CA PHE A 144 -3.67 8.62 11.96
C PHE A 144 -4.99 7.85 12.08
N LEU A 145 -5.65 7.53 10.97
CA LEU A 145 -6.89 6.76 10.98
C LEU A 145 -6.65 5.27 10.70
N GLY A 146 -6.00 4.95 9.59
CA GLY A 146 -5.86 3.57 9.11
C GLY A 146 -4.95 2.72 10.01
N PRO A 147 -3.65 3.06 10.12
CA PRO A 147 -2.68 2.26 10.86
C PRO A 147 -3.09 2.03 12.32
N PRO A 148 -3.50 3.04 13.12
CA PRO A 148 -3.90 2.78 14.51
C PRO A 148 -5.12 1.87 14.63
N ALA A 149 -6.11 2.00 13.74
CA ALA A 149 -7.29 1.14 13.74
C ALA A 149 -6.92 -0.32 13.44
N LEU A 150 -6.07 -0.55 12.44
CA LEU A 150 -5.57 -1.87 12.06
C LEU A 150 -4.71 -2.49 13.17
N ILE A 151 -3.76 -1.74 13.73
CA ILE A 151 -2.91 -2.20 14.83
C ILE A 151 -3.79 -2.62 16.01
N TRP A 152 -4.77 -1.80 16.38
CA TRP A 152 -5.66 -2.08 17.50
C TRP A 152 -6.52 -3.33 17.28
N SER A 153 -7.12 -3.51 16.09
CA SER A 153 -7.91 -4.70 15.79
C SER A 153 -7.04 -5.96 15.78
N GLU A 154 -5.85 -5.88 15.21
CA GLU A 154 -4.95 -7.03 15.09
C GLU A 154 -4.31 -7.43 16.41
N LEU A 155 -3.97 -6.47 17.28
CA LEU A 155 -3.49 -6.78 18.63
C LEU A 155 -4.57 -7.46 19.48
N LYS A 156 -5.84 -7.04 19.36
CA LYS A 156 -6.96 -7.74 20.03
C LYS A 156 -7.10 -9.19 19.57
N LEU A 157 -6.92 -9.45 18.28
CA LEU A 157 -6.95 -10.80 17.73
C LEU A 157 -5.72 -11.60 18.16
N ALA A 158 -4.55 -10.97 18.24
CA ALA A 158 -3.32 -11.59 18.72
C ALA A 158 -3.40 -12.08 20.17
N LEU A 159 -4.23 -11.48 21.03
CA LEU A 159 -4.48 -11.97 22.38
C LEU A 159 -5.16 -13.34 22.42
N ARG A 160 -5.78 -13.77 21.31
CA ARG A 160 -6.54 -15.03 21.20
C ARG A 160 -5.95 -16.00 20.17
N ASP A 161 -4.98 -15.56 19.39
CA ASP A 161 -4.35 -16.34 18.32
C ASP A 161 -2.81 -16.36 18.47
N PRO A 162 -2.21 -17.52 18.82
CA PRO A 162 -0.77 -17.63 19.05
C PRO A 162 0.07 -17.45 17.76
N VAL A 163 -0.51 -17.61 16.56
CA VAL A 163 0.18 -17.34 15.29
C VAL A 163 0.30 -15.83 15.10
N ARG A 164 -0.78 -15.08 15.35
CA ARG A 164 -0.77 -13.61 15.30
C ARG A 164 0.12 -13.03 16.38
N ALA A 165 0.07 -13.55 17.61
CA ALA A 165 0.96 -13.12 18.69
C ALA A 165 2.44 -13.24 18.31
N ARG A 166 2.86 -14.39 17.75
CA ARG A 166 4.24 -14.59 17.27
C ARG A 166 4.62 -13.66 16.12
N THR A 167 3.66 -13.35 15.24
CA THR A 167 3.87 -12.41 14.14
C THR A 167 4.15 -11.01 14.66
N TRP A 168 3.36 -10.54 15.63
CA TRP A 168 3.59 -9.25 16.29
C TRP A 168 4.89 -9.23 17.11
N LEU A 169 5.21 -10.29 17.84
CA LEU A 169 6.47 -10.37 18.59
C LEU A 169 7.68 -10.29 17.65
N GLY A 170 7.67 -11.06 16.57
CA GLY A 170 8.73 -11.00 15.56
C GLY A 170 8.87 -9.62 14.92
N HIS A 171 7.73 -8.97 14.63
CA HIS A 171 7.70 -7.59 14.15
C HIS A 171 8.32 -6.61 15.14
N LEU A 172 7.96 -6.68 16.43
CA LEU A 172 8.50 -5.78 17.46
C LEU A 172 10.02 -5.95 17.63
N VAL A 173 10.52 -7.19 17.58
CA VAL A 173 11.96 -7.45 17.61
C VAL A 173 12.64 -6.84 16.38
N ALA A 174 12.11 -7.08 15.18
CA ALA A 174 12.69 -6.54 13.94
C ALA A 174 12.61 -5.01 13.88
N ALA A 175 11.49 -4.41 14.30
CA ALA A 175 11.34 -2.96 14.41
C ALA A 175 12.29 -2.36 15.46
N GLY A 176 12.56 -3.09 16.56
CA GLY A 176 13.58 -2.71 17.53
C GLY A 176 14.99 -2.69 16.94
N VAL A 177 15.33 -3.68 16.09
CA VAL A 177 16.60 -3.69 15.35
C VAL A 177 16.68 -2.53 14.37
N VAL A 178 15.62 -2.26 13.59
CA VAL A 178 15.57 -1.09 12.71
C VAL A 178 15.75 0.19 13.51
N GLY A 179 15.05 0.34 14.62
CA GLY A 179 15.18 1.51 15.51
C GLY A 179 16.60 1.67 16.07
N TRP A 180 17.25 0.58 16.49
CA TRP A 180 18.63 0.62 16.95
C TRP A 180 19.60 1.02 15.84
N VAL A 181 19.45 0.48 14.62
CA VAL A 181 20.29 0.85 13.47
C VAL A 181 20.09 2.32 13.10
N VAL A 182 18.85 2.78 12.99
CA VAL A 182 18.52 4.14 12.52
C VAL A 182 18.87 5.18 13.57
N PHE A 183 18.42 5.00 14.81
CA PHE A 183 18.52 6.01 15.86
C PHE A 183 19.78 5.88 16.72
N GLY A 184 20.27 4.65 16.91
CA GLY A 184 21.44 4.37 17.73
C GLY A 184 22.74 4.40 16.93
N LEU A 185 22.85 3.58 15.88
CA LEU A 185 24.08 3.47 15.09
C LEU A 185 24.24 4.64 14.11
N ALA A 186 23.21 4.93 13.31
CA ALA A 186 23.27 5.97 12.29
C ALA A 186 23.01 7.38 12.85
N GLY A 187 22.45 7.49 14.05
CA GLY A 187 22.19 8.78 14.70
C GLY A 187 21.12 9.65 14.02
N VAL A 188 20.29 9.08 13.14
CA VAL A 188 19.22 9.84 12.45
C VAL A 188 18.27 10.41 13.50
N PRO A 189 17.96 11.71 13.51
CA PRO A 189 16.99 12.27 14.44
C PRO A 189 15.65 11.57 14.35
N VAL A 190 15.10 11.14 15.50
CA VAL A 190 13.86 10.34 15.56
C VAL A 190 12.72 10.98 14.76
N TRP A 191 12.54 12.30 14.91
CA TRP A 191 11.50 13.03 14.20
C TRP A 191 11.68 13.00 12.67
N MET A 192 12.91 13.01 12.15
CA MET A 192 13.15 12.97 10.70
C MET A 192 12.71 11.64 10.10
N TYR A 193 13.00 10.53 10.78
CA TYR A 193 12.58 9.22 10.31
C TYR A 193 11.06 9.03 10.46
N LEU A 194 10.49 9.43 11.60
CA LEU A 194 9.05 9.28 11.83
C LEU A 194 8.22 10.19 10.90
N VAL A 195 8.63 11.45 10.70
CA VAL A 195 7.93 12.37 9.79
C VAL A 195 8.22 12.01 8.33
N GLY A 196 9.49 11.85 7.95
CA GLY A 196 9.90 11.61 6.57
C GLY A 196 9.57 10.21 6.08
N TYR A 197 10.16 9.19 6.71
CA TYR A 197 10.05 7.82 6.24
C TYR A 197 8.68 7.24 6.55
N VAL A 198 8.22 7.36 7.79
CA VAL A 198 6.99 6.69 8.23
C VAL A 198 5.75 7.47 7.77
N TYR A 199 5.60 8.72 8.20
CA TYR A 199 4.37 9.50 7.95
C TYR A 199 4.23 9.93 6.48
N LEU A 200 5.19 10.71 5.97
CA LEU A 200 5.13 11.20 4.58
C LEU A 200 5.26 10.04 3.58
N GLY A 201 6.01 8.98 3.91
CA GLY A 201 6.08 7.76 3.13
C GLY A 201 4.75 7.00 3.02
N MET A 202 3.97 6.94 4.10
CA MET A 202 2.58 6.47 4.03
C MET A 202 1.73 7.36 3.13
N SER A 203 1.89 8.69 3.20
CA SER A 203 1.14 9.62 2.34
C SER A 203 1.50 9.45 0.85
N VAL A 204 2.76 9.16 0.54
CA VAL A 204 3.18 8.76 -0.82
C VAL A 204 2.48 7.46 -1.23
N THR A 205 2.47 6.44 -0.36
CA THR A 205 1.79 5.16 -0.63
C THR A 205 0.28 5.34 -0.81
N TYR A 206 -0.36 6.20 -0.01
CA TYR A 206 -1.77 6.53 -0.18
C TYR A 206 -2.07 7.31 -1.45
N THR A 207 -1.10 8.04 -2.00
CA THR A 207 -1.28 8.66 -3.32
C THR A 207 -1.56 7.60 -4.36
N ARG A 208 -0.82 6.49 -4.32
CA ARG A 208 -0.98 5.36 -5.22
C ARG A 208 -2.40 4.78 -5.13
N SER A 209 -2.84 4.43 -3.92
CA SER A 209 -4.10 3.72 -3.68
C SER A 209 -5.35 4.58 -3.60
N PHE A 210 -5.22 5.90 -3.68
CA PHE A 210 -6.33 6.82 -3.42
C PHE A 210 -7.55 6.62 -4.34
N VAL A 211 -7.31 6.33 -5.62
CA VAL A 211 -8.37 6.10 -6.63
C VAL A 211 -8.42 4.66 -7.13
N GLU A 212 -7.68 3.73 -6.50
CA GLU A 212 -7.53 2.36 -6.99
C GLU A 212 -8.85 1.60 -6.99
N HIS A 213 -9.74 1.83 -6.02
CA HIS A 213 -11.07 1.21 -5.98
C HIS A 213 -12.24 2.18 -5.83
N LEU A 214 -13.31 1.92 -6.57
CA LEU A 214 -14.59 2.62 -6.45
C LEU A 214 -15.72 1.60 -6.36
N ALA A 215 -16.63 1.81 -5.41
CA ALA A 215 -17.80 0.97 -5.24
C ALA A 215 -18.80 1.25 -6.35
N VAL A 216 -18.71 0.49 -7.44
CA VAL A 216 -19.64 0.51 -8.58
C VAL A 216 -20.40 -0.82 -8.67
N PRO A 217 -21.63 -0.84 -9.23
CA PRO A 217 -22.47 -2.04 -9.24
C PRO A 217 -21.81 -3.27 -9.87
N ALA A 218 -21.05 -3.09 -10.96
CA ALA A 218 -20.35 -4.16 -11.64
C ALA A 218 -19.02 -4.48 -10.93
N PRO A 219 -18.85 -5.66 -10.29
CA PRO A 219 -17.64 -5.97 -9.52
C PRO A 219 -16.36 -5.94 -10.37
N ALA A 220 -16.45 -6.39 -11.63
CA ALA A 220 -15.32 -6.46 -12.56
C ALA A 220 -14.71 -5.09 -12.90
N THR A 221 -15.43 -3.98 -12.69
CA THR A 221 -14.95 -2.62 -13.02
C THR A 221 -14.71 -1.77 -11.77
N ARG A 222 -14.60 -2.39 -10.58
CA ARG A 222 -14.33 -1.69 -9.31
C ARG A 222 -12.87 -1.25 -9.14
N SER A 223 -11.96 -1.69 -10.01
CA SER A 223 -10.55 -1.30 -9.98
C SER A 223 -10.23 -0.32 -11.09
N ALA A 224 -9.57 0.78 -10.75
CA ALA A 224 -9.21 1.84 -11.67
C ALA A 224 -7.89 1.54 -12.41
N VAL A 225 -7.61 2.35 -13.42
CA VAL A 225 -6.27 2.47 -14.01
C VAL A 225 -5.82 3.92 -13.93
N VAL A 226 -4.64 4.15 -13.36
CA VAL A 226 -3.94 5.43 -13.48
C VAL A 226 -2.78 5.22 -14.43
N ARG A 227 -2.65 5.97 -15.52
CA ARG A 227 -1.49 5.87 -16.40
C ARG A 227 -0.23 6.36 -15.66
N SER A 228 0.83 5.58 -15.75
CA SER A 228 2.13 5.91 -15.16
C SER A 228 3.13 6.29 -16.24
N GLY A 229 3.71 7.49 -16.11
CA GLY A 229 5.00 7.80 -16.76
C GLY A 229 6.14 7.05 -16.06
N TRP A 230 7.38 7.22 -16.54
CA TRP A 230 8.55 6.49 -16.02
C TRP A 230 8.72 6.64 -14.49
N PHE A 231 8.50 7.85 -13.95
CA PHE A 231 8.70 8.15 -12.54
C PHE A 231 7.71 7.39 -11.64
N PHE A 232 6.41 7.58 -11.85
CA PHE A 232 5.39 6.89 -11.06
C PHE A 232 5.32 5.39 -11.35
N GLY A 233 5.66 4.99 -12.58
CA GLY A 233 5.77 3.58 -12.95
C GLY A 233 6.87 2.86 -12.17
N LEU A 234 7.99 3.55 -11.89
CA LEU A 234 9.04 3.02 -11.02
C LEU A 234 8.70 3.16 -9.54
N LEU A 235 8.20 4.31 -9.10
CA LEU A 235 7.89 4.57 -7.69
C LEU A 235 6.83 3.60 -7.14
N PHE A 236 5.79 3.34 -7.93
CA PHE A 236 4.68 2.47 -7.56
C PHE A 236 4.73 1.09 -8.21
N LEU A 237 5.83 0.78 -8.91
CA LEU A 237 6.00 -0.47 -9.65
C LEU A 237 4.77 -0.79 -10.48
N ASN A 238 4.28 0.19 -11.26
CA ASN A 238 3.08 0.13 -12.09
C ASN A 238 1.81 -0.45 -11.41
N ASN A 239 1.77 -0.58 -10.08
CA ASN A 239 0.65 -1.20 -9.37
C ASN A 239 -0.65 -0.42 -9.53
N ASN A 240 -0.51 0.87 -9.83
CA ASN A 240 -1.59 1.78 -10.16
C ASN A 240 -2.28 1.48 -11.51
N LEU A 241 -1.76 0.53 -12.31
CA LEU A 241 -2.50 -0.12 -13.39
C LEU A 241 -3.41 -1.21 -12.79
N HIS A 242 -4.24 -0.79 -11.83
CA HIS A 242 -4.72 -1.64 -10.76
C HIS A 242 -5.75 -2.67 -11.21
N HIS A 243 -6.59 -2.32 -12.19
CA HIS A 243 -7.45 -3.30 -12.88
C HIS A 243 -6.64 -4.50 -13.42
N THR A 244 -5.56 -4.24 -14.16
CA THR A 244 -4.70 -5.30 -14.70
C THR A 244 -4.01 -6.08 -13.59
N HIS A 245 -3.57 -5.39 -12.53
CA HIS A 245 -2.94 -6.04 -11.39
C HIS A 245 -3.89 -7.02 -10.71
N HIS A 246 -5.14 -6.63 -10.40
CA HIS A 246 -6.14 -7.53 -9.83
C HIS A 246 -6.47 -8.72 -10.73
N ALA A 247 -6.53 -8.50 -12.04
CA ALA A 247 -6.80 -9.58 -12.98
C ALA A 247 -5.63 -10.57 -13.10
N LEU A 248 -4.38 -10.12 -12.88
CA LEU A 248 -3.16 -10.92 -12.98
C LEU A 248 -2.18 -10.59 -11.83
N PRO A 249 -2.48 -10.97 -10.58
CA PRO A 249 -1.72 -10.51 -9.40
C PRO A 249 -0.25 -10.98 -9.39
N ALA A 250 0.03 -12.13 -10.01
CA ALA A 250 1.39 -12.67 -10.14
C ALA A 250 2.17 -12.14 -11.36
N ALA A 251 1.64 -11.12 -12.07
CA ALA A 251 2.35 -10.51 -13.18
C ALA A 251 3.35 -9.48 -12.66
N ALA A 252 4.63 -9.67 -13.01
CA ALA A 252 5.68 -8.74 -12.62
C ALA A 252 5.40 -7.31 -13.07
N TRP A 253 5.71 -6.35 -12.20
CA TRP A 253 5.36 -4.95 -12.38
C TRP A 253 5.77 -4.32 -13.72
N PHE A 254 6.93 -4.70 -14.24
CA PHE A 254 7.46 -4.17 -15.50
C PHE A 254 6.73 -4.72 -16.73
N ARG A 255 5.92 -5.76 -16.57
CA ARG A 255 5.05 -6.33 -17.62
C ARG A 255 3.65 -5.72 -17.63
N LEU A 256 3.19 -5.17 -16.50
CA LEU A 256 1.85 -4.59 -16.36
C LEU A 256 1.51 -3.57 -17.46
N PRO A 257 2.40 -2.64 -17.88
CA PRO A 257 2.05 -1.70 -18.95
C PRO A 257 1.68 -2.37 -20.27
N ARG A 258 2.35 -3.48 -20.63
CA ARG A 258 2.03 -4.25 -21.84
C ARG A 258 0.70 -4.99 -21.67
N LEU A 259 0.53 -5.69 -20.55
CA LEU A 259 -0.68 -6.46 -20.24
C LEU A 259 -1.92 -5.58 -20.18
N THR A 260 -1.82 -4.38 -19.60
CA THR A 260 -2.90 -3.39 -19.57
C THR A 260 -3.42 -3.05 -20.96
N ARG A 261 -2.53 -2.93 -21.95
CA ARG A 261 -2.92 -2.69 -23.35
C ARG A 261 -3.54 -3.93 -23.99
N GLU A 262 -2.93 -5.10 -23.79
CA GLU A 262 -3.41 -6.36 -24.37
C GLU A 262 -4.79 -6.75 -23.83
N MET A 263 -5.09 -6.43 -22.57
CA MET A 263 -6.35 -6.74 -21.91
C MET A 263 -7.44 -5.68 -22.11
N GLY A 264 -7.13 -4.52 -22.71
CA GLY A 264 -8.07 -3.39 -22.79
C GLY A 264 -8.49 -2.86 -21.41
N SER A 265 -7.63 -3.01 -20.40
CA SER A 265 -7.96 -2.65 -19.01
C SER A 265 -8.31 -1.18 -18.84
N GLU A 266 -7.78 -0.29 -19.68
CA GLU A 266 -8.12 1.14 -19.64
C GLU A 266 -9.59 1.39 -20.00
N GLN A 267 -10.10 0.71 -21.03
CA GLN A 267 -11.51 0.82 -21.42
C GLN A 267 -12.41 0.22 -20.34
N LEU A 268 -12.09 -0.98 -19.85
CA LEU A 268 -12.85 -1.65 -18.80
C LEU A 268 -12.90 -0.83 -17.50
N ALA A 269 -11.77 -0.26 -17.09
CA ALA A 269 -11.72 0.60 -15.91
C ALA A 269 -12.52 1.90 -16.11
N ALA A 270 -12.52 2.48 -17.32
CA ALA A 270 -13.27 3.69 -17.62
C ALA A 270 -14.79 3.52 -17.47
N ASP A 271 -15.32 2.30 -17.66
CA ASP A 271 -16.74 1.97 -17.47
C ASP A 271 -17.16 1.87 -15.99
N GLY A 272 -16.21 1.93 -15.04
CA GLY A 272 -16.47 1.83 -13.61
C GLY A 272 -15.62 2.79 -12.77
N ALA A 273 -14.60 2.26 -12.10
CA ALA A 273 -13.78 3.00 -11.13
C ALA A 273 -12.93 4.13 -11.73
N GLY A 274 -12.66 4.07 -13.03
CA GLY A 274 -12.11 5.16 -13.82
C GLY A 274 -10.77 4.85 -14.47
N CYS A 275 -10.50 5.58 -15.57
CA CYS A 275 -9.19 5.62 -16.22
C CYS A 275 -8.62 7.04 -16.15
N TYR A 276 -7.51 7.21 -15.41
CA TYR A 276 -6.83 8.49 -15.19
C TYR A 276 -5.55 8.60 -16.03
N GLN A 277 -5.25 9.78 -16.54
CA GLN A 277 -4.07 10.07 -17.37
C GLN A 277 -2.77 10.23 -16.56
N GLY A 278 -2.87 10.23 -15.24
CA GLY A 278 -1.73 10.24 -14.31
C GLY A 278 -2.03 10.95 -13.01
N TYR A 279 -1.08 10.94 -12.07
CA TYR A 279 -1.29 11.50 -10.73
C TYR A 279 -1.50 13.02 -10.70
N ARG A 280 -1.01 13.76 -11.71
CA ARG A 280 -1.34 15.19 -11.83
C ARG A 280 -2.85 15.40 -12.01
N GLU A 281 -3.51 14.53 -12.76
CA GLU A 281 -4.96 14.58 -12.92
C GLU A 281 -5.66 14.22 -11.61
N VAL A 282 -5.24 13.15 -10.92
CA VAL A 282 -5.78 12.73 -9.63
C VAL A 282 -5.69 13.88 -8.61
N ILE A 283 -4.51 14.50 -8.48
CA ILE A 283 -4.28 15.66 -7.60
C ILE A 283 -5.21 16.81 -7.99
N ARG A 284 -5.23 17.21 -9.27
CA ARG A 284 -6.07 18.32 -9.73
C ARG A 284 -7.56 18.09 -9.43
N ARG A 285 -8.05 16.86 -9.62
CA ARG A 285 -9.45 16.51 -9.42
C ARG A 285 -9.82 16.43 -7.94
N TYR A 286 -8.95 15.84 -7.11
CA TYR A 286 -9.34 15.36 -5.78
C TYR A 286 -8.48 15.89 -4.61
N LEU A 287 -7.56 16.83 -4.83
CA LEU A 287 -6.77 17.41 -3.75
C LEU A 287 -7.66 17.87 -2.58
N LEU A 288 -8.71 18.61 -2.91
CA LEU A 288 -9.68 19.16 -1.95
C LEU A 288 -11.12 18.69 -2.19
N ARG A 289 -11.36 17.88 -3.23
CA ARG A 289 -12.70 17.34 -3.54
C ARG A 289 -12.74 15.85 -3.19
N PRO A 290 -13.82 15.36 -2.56
CA PRO A 290 -13.95 13.94 -2.27
C PRO A 290 -13.92 13.08 -3.53
N PHE A 291 -13.19 11.97 -3.50
CA PHE A 291 -13.20 10.95 -4.54
C PHE A 291 -14.50 10.13 -4.53
N SER A 292 -14.99 9.80 -3.33
CA SER A 292 -16.24 9.09 -3.11
C SER A 292 -16.87 9.53 -1.79
N GLU A 293 -18.14 9.18 -1.57
CA GLU A 293 -18.73 9.26 -0.24
C GLU A 293 -18.09 8.22 0.71
N PRO A 294 -18.03 8.48 2.03
CA PRO A 294 -17.47 7.54 2.99
C PRO A 294 -18.26 6.25 3.14
N VAL A 295 -19.58 6.32 3.06
CA VAL A 295 -20.49 5.17 3.25
C VAL A 295 -20.51 4.32 1.99
N HIS A 296 -20.42 2.99 2.14
CA HIS A 296 -20.46 2.08 0.99
C HIS A 296 -21.83 2.15 0.29
N PRO A 297 -21.90 2.56 -0.99
CA PRO A 297 -23.18 2.83 -1.66
C PRO A 297 -23.98 1.57 -2.00
N LEU A 298 -23.36 0.38 -1.90
CA LEU A 298 -23.97 -0.90 -2.25
C LEU A 298 -24.11 -1.84 -1.03
N ALA A 299 -23.97 -1.32 0.20
CA ALA A 299 -23.99 -2.14 1.42
C ALA A 299 -25.25 -3.01 1.53
N ASP A 300 -26.41 -2.51 1.09
CA ASP A 300 -27.69 -3.22 1.17
C ASP A 300 -27.84 -4.36 0.15
N ARG A 301 -26.94 -4.48 -0.83
CA ARG A 301 -26.99 -5.49 -1.90
C ARG A 301 -26.03 -6.67 -1.70
N VAL A 302 -25.12 -6.55 -0.74
CA VAL A 302 -24.10 -7.59 -0.43
C VAL A 302 -24.58 -8.49 0.73
N SER A 303 -25.59 -8.06 1.47
CA SER A 303 -26.21 -8.80 2.59
C SER A 303 -27.38 -9.70 2.19
N SER A 304 -27.65 -9.84 0.88
CA SER A 304 -28.68 -10.70 0.27
C SER A 304 -28.06 -11.82 -0.54
#